data_AF-A0AAP8SMM9-F1
#
_entry.id   AF-A0AAP8SMM9-F1
#
_cell.length_a   1.000
_cell.length_b   1.000
_cell.length_c   1.000
_cell.angle_alpha   90.00
_cell.angle_beta   90.00
_cell.angle_gamma   90.00
#
_symmetry.space_group_name_H-M   'P 1'
#
loop_
_entity.id
_entity.type
_entity.pdbx_description
1 polymer ?
#
loop_
_entity_poly.entity_id
_entity_poly.type
_entity_poly.pdbx_seq_one_letter_code
_entity_poly.pdbx_strand_id
1 'polypeptide(L)'
;MPIATLPSNDMAGPMYENALKLAERHLAINENNAQTLALMAHYHAALGNAPLAHTFIERAQAIAPNDVYVKYSTATALSSLGEFDIVMQSLASALDDRYPMNLALADANLTGLKELPRFGALMAQGE
;
A
#
# COMPACT_ATOMS: atom_id res chain seq x y z
N MET A 1 3.51 -29.10 13.44
CA MET A 1 2.39 -28.24 13.03
C MET A 1 2.88 -27.39 11.86
N PRO A 2 2.37 -27.53 10.64
CA PRO A 2 2.84 -26.72 9.53
C PRO A 2 2.27 -25.31 9.67
N ILE A 3 3.16 -24.33 9.55
CA ILE A 3 2.88 -22.90 9.53
C ILE A 3 2.05 -22.65 8.27
N ALA A 4 0.90 -21.99 8.40
CA ALA A 4 0.00 -21.69 7.30
C ALA A 4 0.74 -20.93 6.19
N THR A 5 1.06 -21.62 5.11
CA THR A 5 1.42 -21.04 3.83
C THR A 5 0.27 -20.14 3.38
N LEU A 6 0.61 -18.89 3.02
CA LEU A 6 -0.30 -17.91 2.41
C LEU A 6 -1.12 -18.61 1.30
N PRO A 7 -2.44 -18.36 1.21
CA PRO A 7 -3.28 -19.05 0.25
C PRO A 7 -2.79 -18.78 -1.17
N SER A 8 -2.61 -19.86 -1.90
CA SER A 8 -2.20 -19.92 -3.30
C SER A 8 -2.97 -18.89 -4.15
N ASN A 9 -2.23 -18.23 -5.04
CA ASN A 9 -2.56 -17.09 -5.89
C ASN A 9 -3.81 -17.22 -6.80
N ASP A 10 -4.58 -18.31 -6.75
CA ASP A 10 -5.72 -18.60 -7.66
C ASP A 10 -7.08 -18.07 -7.18
N MET A 11 -7.25 -17.80 -5.87
CA MET A 11 -8.51 -17.26 -5.32
C MET A 11 -8.46 -15.75 -5.04
N ALA A 12 -7.27 -15.15 -5.12
CA ALA A 12 -7.06 -13.74 -4.78
C ALA A 12 -7.73 -12.79 -5.78
N GLY A 13 -7.63 -13.08 -7.09
CA GLY A 13 -8.23 -12.26 -8.15
C GLY A 13 -9.74 -12.05 -7.98
N PRO A 14 -10.55 -13.13 -7.94
CA PRO A 14 -12.01 -13.02 -7.75
C PRO A 14 -12.41 -12.34 -6.43
N MET A 15 -11.59 -12.47 -5.38
CA MET A 15 -11.83 -11.77 -4.12
C MET A 15 -11.62 -10.25 -4.27
N TYR A 16 -10.56 -9.82 -4.94
CA TYR A 16 -10.32 -8.40 -5.22
C TYR A 16 -11.39 -7.80 -6.13
N GLU A 17 -11.87 -8.54 -7.14
CA GLU A 17 -12.99 -8.07 -7.98
C GLU A 17 -14.28 -7.87 -7.19
N ASN A 18 -14.59 -8.78 -6.26
CA ASN A 18 -15.75 -8.62 -5.39
C ASN A 18 -15.58 -7.48 -4.39
N ALA A 19 -14.37 -7.27 -3.88
CA ALA A 19 -14.05 -6.15 -3.01
C ALA A 19 -14.17 -4.81 -3.74
N LEU A 20 -13.76 -4.74 -5.02
CA LEU A 20 -13.97 -3.57 -5.89
C LEU A 20 -15.45 -3.26 -6.06
N LYS A 21 -16.30 -4.26 -6.34
CA LYS A 21 -17.77 -4.05 -6.43
C LYS A 21 -18.36 -3.49 -5.14
N LEU A 22 -17.85 -3.89 -3.98
CA LEU A 22 -18.29 -3.35 -2.70
C LEU A 22 -17.81 -1.91 -2.49
N ALA A 23 -16.54 -1.64 -2.82
CA ALA A 23 -15.96 -0.31 -2.74
C ALA A 23 -16.67 0.69 -3.65
N GLU A 24 -17.04 0.28 -4.87
CA GLU A 24 -17.84 1.08 -5.81
C GLU A 24 -19.19 1.49 -5.22
N ARG A 25 -19.90 0.56 -4.57
CA ARG A 25 -21.17 0.88 -3.88
C ARG A 25 -20.95 1.87 -2.74
N HIS A 26 -19.82 1.75 -2.04
CA HIS A 26 -19.46 2.66 -0.96
C HIS A 26 -19.17 4.08 -1.50
N LEU A 27 -18.47 4.18 -2.63
CA LEU A 27 -18.22 5.46 -3.31
C LEU A 27 -19.49 6.06 -3.92
N ALA A 28 -20.47 5.26 -4.31
CA ALA A 28 -21.77 5.78 -4.76
C ALA A 28 -22.53 6.53 -3.65
N ILE A 29 -22.23 6.25 -2.38
CA ILE A 29 -22.78 6.97 -1.22
C ILE A 29 -21.92 8.20 -0.90
N ASN A 30 -20.59 8.05 -0.94
CA ASN A 30 -19.64 9.14 -0.73
C ASN A 30 -18.43 9.00 -1.67
N GLU A 31 -18.46 9.75 -2.76
CA GLU A 31 -17.45 9.71 -3.83
C GLU A 31 -16.05 10.18 -3.38
N ASN A 32 -15.99 10.92 -2.26
CA ASN A 32 -14.76 11.49 -1.72
C ASN A 32 -14.30 10.76 -0.45
N ASN A 33 -14.73 9.51 -0.23
CA ASN A 33 -14.19 8.71 0.85
C ASN A 33 -12.75 8.28 0.53
N ALA A 34 -11.78 9.02 1.06
CA ALA A 34 -10.35 8.80 0.83
C ALA A 34 -9.88 7.38 1.20
N GLN A 35 -10.42 6.80 2.27
CA GLN A 35 -10.06 5.44 2.69
C GLN A 35 -10.56 4.40 1.69
N THR A 36 -11.80 4.56 1.19
CA THR A 36 -12.34 3.68 0.14
C THR A 36 -11.56 3.82 -1.16
N LEU A 37 -11.17 5.04 -1.55
CA LEU A 37 -10.32 5.26 -2.72
C LEU A 37 -8.95 4.57 -2.56
N ALA A 38 -8.32 4.67 -1.39
CA ALA A 38 -7.03 4.01 -1.11
C ALA A 38 -7.14 2.47 -1.12
N LEU A 39 -8.28 1.91 -0.69
CA LEU A 39 -8.59 0.49 -0.81
C LEU A 39 -8.74 0.05 -2.26
N MET A 40 -9.46 0.82 -3.08
CA MET A 40 -9.59 0.52 -4.51
C MET A 40 -8.22 0.53 -5.21
N ALA A 41 -7.34 1.46 -4.85
CA ALA A 41 -5.97 1.47 -5.34
C ALA A 41 -5.23 0.15 -5.03
N HIS A 42 -5.29 -0.30 -3.79
CA HIS A 42 -4.68 -1.57 -3.37
C HIS A 42 -5.25 -2.76 -4.15
N TYR A 43 -6.57 -2.84 -4.32
CA TYR A 43 -7.18 -3.94 -5.07
C TYR A 43 -6.79 -3.93 -6.56
N HIS A 44 -6.76 -2.76 -7.19
CA HIS A 44 -6.29 -2.64 -8.57
C HIS A 44 -4.81 -3.01 -8.70
N ALA A 45 -3.96 -2.61 -7.74
CA ALA A 45 -2.56 -2.98 -7.72
C ALA A 45 -2.36 -4.50 -7.59
N ALA A 46 -3.11 -5.15 -6.71
CA ALA A 46 -3.05 -6.60 -6.52
C ALA A 46 -3.54 -7.38 -7.76
N LEU A 47 -4.40 -6.78 -8.58
CA LEU A 47 -4.83 -7.31 -9.88
C LEU A 47 -3.87 -6.95 -11.04
N GLY A 48 -2.78 -6.22 -10.78
CA GLY A 48 -1.83 -5.77 -11.79
C GLY A 48 -2.28 -4.56 -12.62
N ASN A 49 -3.38 -3.91 -12.24
CA ASN A 49 -3.95 -2.76 -12.93
C ASN A 49 -3.28 -1.44 -12.48
N ALA A 50 -1.99 -1.26 -12.79
CA ALA A 50 -1.21 -0.11 -12.35
C ALA A 50 -1.85 1.26 -12.67
N PRO A 51 -2.40 1.53 -13.87
CA PRO A 51 -2.97 2.85 -14.19
C PRO A 51 -4.15 3.25 -13.28
N LEU A 52 -5.02 2.29 -12.98
CA LEU A 52 -6.16 2.53 -12.09
C LEU A 52 -5.71 2.66 -10.64
N ALA A 53 -4.75 1.83 -10.22
CA ALA A 53 -4.17 1.94 -8.88
C ALA A 53 -3.63 3.35 -8.62
N HIS A 54 -2.82 3.88 -9.55
CA HIS A 54 -2.27 5.24 -9.49
C HIS A 54 -3.35 6.31 -9.43
N THR A 55 -4.36 6.21 -10.29
CA THR A 55 -5.48 7.17 -10.33
C THR A 55 -6.19 7.25 -8.96
N PHE A 56 -6.41 6.10 -8.31
CA PHE A 56 -7.06 6.05 -7.02
C PHE A 56 -6.15 6.51 -5.87
N ILE A 57 -4.83 6.24 -5.94
CA ILE A 57 -3.84 6.77 -5.00
C ILE A 57 -3.85 8.29 -5.01
N GLU A 58 -3.74 8.89 -6.21
CA GLU A 58 -3.70 10.34 -6.37
C GLU A 58 -4.96 11.00 -5.78
N ARG A 59 -6.15 10.45 -6.07
CA ARG A 59 -7.41 10.98 -5.50
C ARG A 59 -7.46 10.83 -3.98
N ALA A 60 -7.07 9.67 -3.44
CA ALA A 60 -7.09 9.43 -2.01
C ALA A 60 -6.16 10.39 -1.25
N GLN A 61 -4.93 10.56 -1.76
CA GLN A 61 -3.93 11.46 -1.18
C GLN A 61 -4.33 12.94 -1.33
N ALA A 62 -4.97 13.33 -2.44
CA ALA A 62 -5.45 14.70 -2.61
C ALA A 62 -6.53 15.08 -1.58
N ILE A 63 -7.38 14.12 -1.18
CA ILE A 63 -8.45 14.35 -0.22
C ILE A 63 -7.93 14.30 1.22
N ALA A 64 -7.11 13.29 1.55
CA ALA A 64 -6.63 13.07 2.91
C ALA A 64 -5.13 12.73 2.95
N PRO A 65 -4.26 13.71 2.65
CA PRO A 65 -2.81 13.48 2.51
C PRO A 65 -2.13 13.04 3.81
N ASN A 66 -2.74 13.34 4.96
CA ASN A 66 -2.21 13.02 6.28
C ASN A 66 -2.93 11.84 6.96
N ASP A 67 -3.92 11.24 6.31
CA ASP A 67 -4.62 10.08 6.85
C ASP A 67 -3.70 8.85 6.82
N VAL A 68 -3.50 8.25 8.00
CA VAL A 68 -2.57 7.14 8.18
C VAL A 68 -3.02 5.90 7.39
N TYR A 69 -4.33 5.68 7.27
CA TYR A 69 -4.88 4.56 6.52
C TYR A 69 -4.64 4.75 5.00
N VAL A 70 -4.86 5.97 4.50
CA VAL A 70 -4.58 6.32 3.09
C VAL A 70 -3.11 6.11 2.76
N LYS A 71 -2.20 6.56 3.62
CA LYS A 71 -0.76 6.35 3.46
C LYS A 71 -0.40 4.86 3.43
N TYR A 72 -0.93 4.09 4.37
CA TYR A 72 -0.67 2.66 4.47
C TYR A 72 -1.17 1.87 3.25
N SER A 73 -2.43 2.08 2.83
CA SER A 73 -2.99 1.40 1.66
C SER A 73 -2.27 1.80 0.36
N THR A 74 -1.84 3.06 0.24
CA THR A 74 -1.03 3.53 -0.89
C THR A 74 0.32 2.81 -0.94
N ALA A 75 1.05 2.75 0.18
CA ALA A 75 2.34 2.05 0.23
C ALA A 75 2.18 0.57 -0.12
N THR A 76 1.11 -0.07 0.34
CA THR A 76 0.79 -1.47 0.02
C THR A 76 0.54 -1.64 -1.49
N ALA A 77 -0.27 -0.76 -2.08
CA ALA A 77 -0.56 -0.78 -3.51
C ALA A 77 0.71 -0.63 -4.36
N LEU A 78 1.56 0.34 -4.05
CA LEU A 78 2.82 0.57 -4.76
C LEU A 78 3.80 -0.60 -4.61
N SER A 79 3.88 -1.19 -3.41
CA SER A 79 4.65 -2.42 -3.17
C SER A 79 4.14 -3.60 -4.02
N SER A 80 2.81 -3.78 -4.13
CA SER A 80 2.22 -4.82 -4.98
C SER A 80 2.51 -4.63 -6.47
N LEU A 81 2.68 -3.39 -6.92
CA LEU A 81 3.10 -3.06 -8.29
C LEU A 81 4.61 -3.21 -8.54
N GLY A 82 5.39 -3.49 -7.49
CA GLY A 82 6.85 -3.55 -7.57
C GLY A 82 7.51 -2.17 -7.67
N GLU A 83 6.79 -1.09 -7.39
CA GLU A 83 7.27 0.29 -7.46
C GLU A 83 8.03 0.69 -6.19
N PHE A 84 9.02 -0.13 -5.84
CA PHE A 84 9.79 -0.02 -4.61
C PHE A 84 10.56 1.30 -4.51
N ASP A 85 10.91 1.94 -5.63
CA ASP A 85 11.58 3.25 -5.63
C ASP A 85 10.73 4.36 -5.00
N ILE A 86 9.42 4.36 -5.30
CA ILE A 86 8.48 5.36 -4.78
C ILE A 86 8.23 5.12 -3.29
N VAL A 87 8.09 3.85 -2.90
CA VAL A 87 7.90 3.47 -1.49
C VAL A 87 9.15 3.81 -0.67
N MET A 88 10.35 3.58 -1.22
CA MET A 88 11.62 3.96 -0.58
C MET A 88 11.73 5.47 -0.36
N GLN A 89 11.40 6.29 -1.37
CA GLN A 89 11.41 7.75 -1.21
C GLN A 89 10.41 8.22 -0.14
N SER A 90 9.22 7.64 -0.15
CA SER A 90 8.18 7.95 0.83
C SER A 90 8.60 7.57 2.25
N LEU A 91 9.26 6.41 2.41
CA LEU A 91 9.78 5.96 3.69
C LEU A 91 10.92 6.85 4.18
N ALA A 92 11.84 7.25 3.31
CA ALA A 92 12.92 8.16 3.65
C ALA A 92 12.38 9.50 4.18
N SER A 93 11.41 10.09 3.48
CA SER A 93 10.73 11.31 3.94
C SER A 93 10.02 11.11 5.29
N ALA A 94 9.41 9.95 5.53
CA ALA A 94 8.74 9.67 6.80
C ALA A 94 9.73 9.56 7.97
N LEU A 95 10.91 8.96 7.74
CA LEU A 95 11.96 8.88 8.75
C LEU A 95 12.52 10.26 9.10
N ASP A 96 12.68 11.15 8.10
CA ASP A 96 13.05 12.55 8.32
C ASP A 96 12.01 13.28 9.20
N ASP A 97 10.72 12.95 9.04
CA ASP A 97 9.63 13.46 9.87
C ASP A 97 9.53 12.82 11.27
N ARG A 98 10.55 12.07 11.69
CA ARG A 98 10.64 11.34 12.97
C ARG A 98 9.62 10.20 13.11
N TYR A 99 9.19 9.60 12.01
CA TYR A 99 8.42 8.37 12.07
C TYR A 99 9.26 7.25 12.73
N PRO A 100 8.71 6.49 13.69
CA PRO A 100 9.49 5.53 14.45
C PRO A 100 9.88 4.32 13.58
N MET A 101 11.19 4.12 13.46
CA MET A 101 11.81 3.14 12.57
C MET A 101 11.39 1.69 12.85
N ASN A 102 11.13 1.36 14.12
CA ASN A 102 10.66 0.02 14.53
C ASN A 102 9.28 -0.33 13.93
N LEU A 103 8.40 0.64 13.72
CA LEU A 103 7.10 0.42 13.07
C LEU A 103 7.28 0.12 11.58
N ALA A 104 8.21 0.79 10.91
CA ALA A 104 8.55 0.48 9.52
C ALA A 104 9.17 -0.93 9.40
N LEU A 105 10.02 -1.35 10.35
CA LEU A 105 10.59 -2.71 10.36
C LEU A 105 9.55 -3.79 10.64
N ALA A 106 8.49 -3.48 11.40
CA ALA A 106 7.43 -4.44 11.71
C ALA A 106 6.39 -4.60 10.59
N ASP A 107 6.37 -3.69 9.60
CA ASP A 107 5.37 -3.73 8.54
C ASP A 107 5.62 -4.89 7.57
N ALA A 108 4.60 -5.74 7.41
CA ALA A 108 4.62 -6.90 6.52
C ALA A 108 4.59 -6.48 5.03
N ASN A 109 4.04 -5.31 4.71
CA ASN A 109 3.97 -4.80 3.34
C ASN A 109 5.32 -4.30 2.83
N LEU A 110 6.27 -4.06 3.74
CA LEU A 110 7.63 -3.67 3.41
C LEU A 110 8.57 -4.88 3.31
N THR A 111 8.07 -6.11 3.39
CA THR A 111 8.92 -7.32 3.34
C THR A 111 9.72 -7.39 2.04
N GLY A 112 9.13 -7.05 0.89
CA GLY A 112 9.86 -6.96 -0.38
C GLY A 112 10.91 -5.86 -0.42
N LEU A 113 10.72 -4.77 0.34
CA LEU A 113 11.70 -3.70 0.48
C LEU A 113 12.87 -4.12 1.38
N LYS A 114 12.63 -4.91 2.43
CA LYS A 114 13.66 -5.42 3.35
C LYS A 114 14.71 -6.29 2.66
N GLU A 115 14.36 -6.92 1.54
CA GLU A 115 15.30 -7.70 0.72
C GLU A 115 16.25 -6.82 -0.11
N LEU A 116 15.98 -5.52 -0.23
CA LEU A 116 16.80 -4.61 -1.01
C LEU A 116 17.99 -4.08 -0.18
N PRO A 117 19.23 -4.12 -0.69
CA PRO A 117 20.41 -3.62 0.02
C PRO A 117 20.28 -2.15 0.46
N ARG A 118 19.62 -1.35 -0.38
CA ARG A 118 19.33 0.07 -0.13
C ARG A 118 18.35 0.32 1.03
N PHE A 119 17.49 -0.64 1.37
CA PHE A 119 16.60 -0.51 2.52
C PHE A 119 17.41 -0.56 3.82
N GLY A 120 18.36 -1.49 3.93
CA GLY A 120 19.28 -1.52 5.07
C GLY A 120 20.09 -0.23 5.22
N ALA A 121 20.56 0.34 4.10
CA ALA A 121 21.27 1.61 4.09
C ALA A 121 20.40 2.81 4.54
N LEU A 122 19.11 2.80 4.23
CA LEU A 122 18.18 3.85 4.68
C LEU A 122 17.92 3.74 6.18
N MET A 123 17.74 2.53 6.69
CA MET A 123 17.48 2.30 8.12
C MET A 123 18.71 2.58 8.99
N ALA A 124 19.92 2.36 8.48
CA ALA A 124 21.15 2.74 9.20
C ALA A 124 21.39 4.26 9.29
N GLN A 125 20.68 5.09 8.50
CA GLN A 125 20.84 6.55 8.50
C GLN A 125 19.91 7.28 9.48
N GLY A 126 18.88 6.62 9.99
CA GLY A 126 17.93 7.19 10.95
C GLY A 126 18.15 6.76 12.40
N GLU A 127 19.28 6.09 12.70
CA GLU A 127 19.83 5.91 14.06
C GLU A 127 20.68 7.12 14.48
#